data_AF-A0A6V8NIX4-F1
#
_entry.id   AF-A0A6V8NIX4-F1
#
_cell.length_a   1.000
_cell.length_b   1.000
_cell.length_c   1.000
_cell.angle_alpha   90.00
_cell.angle_beta   90.00
_cell.angle_gamma   90.00
#
_symmetry.space_group_name_H-M   'P 1'
#
loop_
_entity.id
_entity.type
_entity.pdbx_description
1 polymer ?
#
loop_
_entity_poly.entity_id
_entity_poly.type
_entity_poly.pdbx_seq_one_letter_code
_entity_poly.pdbx_strand_id
1 'polypeptide(L)' 'MRNQDSHPVGGVDYPRTIQEFDQWFSTEEACAAYLARVRWPDGFVCPACGGGKAWSTARQQLRCAVCQPPTSVMAGTIP' A
#
# COMPACT_ATOMS: atom_id res chain seq x y z
N MET A 1 -17.56 21.08 -7.35
CA MET A 1 -16.17 21.59 -7.39
C MET A 1 -15.26 20.44 -7.75
N ARG A 2 -14.88 20.31 -9.03
CA ARG A 2 -13.96 19.27 -9.52
C ARG A 2 -12.54 19.76 -9.23
N ASN A 3 -11.97 19.34 -8.12
CA ASN A 3 -10.57 19.64 -7.82
C ASN A 3 -9.72 18.52 -8.43
N GLN A 4 -9.25 18.81 -9.64
CA GLN A 4 -8.01 18.32 -10.26
C GLN A 4 -7.43 17.06 -9.62
N ASP A 5 -7.80 15.92 -10.19
CA ASP A 5 -7.11 14.66 -10.01
C ASP A 5 -5.66 14.86 -10.47
N SER A 6 -4.74 15.04 -9.52
CA SER A 6 -3.30 15.01 -9.75
C SER A 6 -2.96 13.66 -10.39
N HIS A 7 -2.78 13.64 -11.72
CA HIS A 7 -2.34 12.44 -12.39
C HIS A 7 -0.99 12.01 -11.81
N PRO A 8 -0.84 10.74 -11.39
CA PRO A 8 0.41 10.27 -10.83
C PRO A 8 1.53 10.46 -11.87
N VAL A 9 2.71 10.88 -11.40
CA VAL A 9 3.88 11.20 -12.22
C VAL A 9 4.81 9.99 -12.25
N GLY A 10 5.02 9.44 -13.43
CA GLY A 10 6.00 8.38 -13.61
C GLY A 10 7.41 8.84 -13.24
N GLY A 11 8.13 8.02 -12.47
CA GLY A 11 9.46 8.30 -11.89
C GLY A 11 9.40 8.95 -10.50
N VAL A 12 8.21 9.31 -10.02
CA VAL A 12 7.98 9.91 -8.69
C VAL A 12 6.93 9.10 -7.92
N ASP A 13 5.80 8.80 -8.56
CA ASP A 13 4.69 8.04 -7.96
C ASP A 13 4.71 6.56 -8.35
N TYR A 14 5.20 6.21 -9.54
CA TYR A 14 5.34 4.83 -10.02
C TYR A 14 6.52 4.71 -10.99
N PRO A 15 7.16 3.53 -11.12
CA PRO A 15 8.28 3.35 -12.05
C PRO A 15 7.82 3.47 -13.51
N ARG A 16 8.62 4.14 -14.34
CA ARG A 16 8.36 4.27 -15.80
C ARG A 16 9.07 3.20 -16.61
N THR A 17 10.19 2.70 -16.10
CA THR A 17 11.05 1.76 -16.77
C THR A 17 11.15 0.45 -16.00
N ILE A 18 11.51 -0.63 -16.70
CA ILE A 18 11.74 -1.94 -16.08
C ILE A 18 12.85 -1.88 -15.02
N GLN A 19 13.85 -1.03 -15.22
CA GLN A 19 14.97 -0.87 -14.28
C GLN A 19 14.55 -0.15 -13.00
N GLU A 20 13.70 0.88 -13.11
CA GLU A 20 13.09 1.52 -11.94
C GLU A 20 12.15 0.56 -11.20
N PHE A 21 11.39 -0.26 -11.93
CA PHE A 21 10.54 -1.29 -11.32
C PHE A 21 11.37 -2.27 -10.49
N ASP A 22 12.46 -2.79 -11.05
CA ASP A 22 13.34 -3.72 -10.37
C ASP A 22 13.99 -3.10 -9.13
N GLN A 23 14.36 -1.81 -9.18
CA GLN A 23 14.91 -1.07 -8.03
C GLN A 23 13.88 -0.77 -6.94
N TRP A 24 12.64 -0.46 -7.31
CA TRP A 24 11.58 -0.09 -6.36
C TRP A 24 10.95 -1.32 -5.71
N PHE A 25 10.91 -2.44 -6.44
CA PHE A 25 10.29 -3.69 -6.03
C PHE A 25 11.29 -4.83 -5.88
N SER A 26 12.56 -4.52 -5.57
CA SER A 26 13.62 -5.53 -5.41
C SER A 26 13.34 -6.54 -4.29
N THR A 27 12.48 -6.18 -3.33
CA THR A 27 12.09 -7.06 -2.21
C THR A 27 10.58 -7.01 -1.97
N GLU A 28 10.05 -8.07 -1.35
CA GLU A 28 8.65 -8.14 -0.96
C GLU A 28 8.27 -7.04 0.05
N GLU A 29 9.20 -6.64 0.93
CA GLU A 29 8.99 -5.56 1.89
C GLU A 29 8.88 -4.19 1.20
N ALA A 30 9.73 -3.93 0.20
CA ALA A 30 9.67 -2.69 -0.58
C ALA A 30 8.35 -2.59 -1.34
N CYS A 31 7.89 -3.70 -1.92
CA CYS A 31 6.60 -3.80 -2.58
C CYS A 31 5.43 -3.59 -1.61
N ALA A 32 5.44 -4.26 -0.46
CA ALA A 32 4.40 -4.10 0.56
C ALA A 32 4.36 -2.65 1.10
N ALA A 33 5.52 -2.03 1.33
CA ALA A 33 5.59 -0.64 1.78
C ALA A 33 5.04 0.33 0.73
N TYR A 34 5.36 0.13 -0.55
CA TYR A 34 4.80 0.92 -1.64
C TYR A 34 3.29 0.76 -1.74
N LEU A 35 2.78 -0.47 -1.79
CA LEU A 35 1.34 -0.74 -1.86
C LEU A 35 0.59 -0.16 -0.66
N ALA A 36 1.19 -0.19 0.54
CA ALA A 36 0.61 0.43 1.72
C ALA A 36 0.48 1.95 1.57
N ARG A 37 1.49 2.63 1.02
CA ARG A 37 1.44 4.08 0.73
C ARG A 37 0.37 4.42 -0.31
N VAL A 38 0.28 3.64 -1.39
CA VAL A 38 -0.73 3.86 -2.44
C VAL A 38 -2.15 3.62 -1.92
N ARG A 39 -2.34 2.57 -1.11
CA ARG A 39 -3.64 2.21 -0.57
C ARG A 39 -4.09 3.13 0.56
N TRP A 40 -3.15 3.68 1.32
CA TRP A 40 -3.39 4.48 2.51
C TRP A 40 -2.44 5.68 2.58
N PRO A 41 -2.66 6.72 1.76
CA PRO A 41 -1.79 7.91 1.73
C PRO A 41 -1.76 8.64 3.08
N ASP A 42 -2.90 8.67 3.79
CA ASP A 42 -3.05 9.34 5.09
C ASP A 42 -2.86 8.38 6.29
N GLY A 43 -2.40 7.16 6.05
CA GLY A 43 -2.17 6.14 7.09
C GLY A 43 -3.18 4.99 7.08
N PHE A 44 -2.77 3.87 7.69
CA PHE A 44 -3.51 2.61 7.62
C PHE A 44 -4.96 2.74 8.11
N VAL A 45 -5.92 2.33 7.29
CA VAL A 45 -7.33 2.19 7.66
C VAL A 45 -7.79 0.77 7.36
N CYS A 46 -8.21 0.05 8.40
CA CYS A 46 -8.67 -1.32 8.23
C CYS A 46 -9.95 -1.36 7.37
N PRO A 47 -9.98 -2.14 6.26
CA PRO A 47 -11.17 -2.23 5.41
C PRO A 47 -12.35 -2.94 6.08
N ALA A 48 -12.09 -3.76 7.12
CA ALA A 48 -13.13 -4.52 7.81
C ALA A 48 -13.82 -3.74 8.94
N CYS A 49 -13.12 -2.83 9.61
CA CYS A 49 -13.65 -2.12 10.78
C CYS A 49 -13.38 -0.61 10.83
N GLY A 50 -12.61 -0.06 9.88
CA GLY A 50 -12.20 1.35 9.88
C GLY A 50 -11.11 1.70 10.90
N GLY A 51 -10.56 0.75 11.64
CA GLY A 51 -9.53 0.99 12.65
C GLY A 51 -8.22 1.53 12.05
N GLY A 52 -7.65 2.55 12.69
CA GLY A 52 -6.45 3.28 12.22
C GLY A 52 -5.10 2.68 12.63
N LYS A 53 -5.08 1.47 13.21
CA LYS A 53 -3.86 0.84 13.74
C LYS A 53 -3.73 -0.58 13.22
N ALA A 54 -2.52 -0.94 12.82
CA ALA A 54 -2.12 -2.30 12.49
C ALA A 54 -0.69 -2.59 12.95
N TRP A 55 -0.36 -3.86 13.08
CA TRP A 55 1.02 -4.34 13.23
C TRP A 55 1.38 -5.29 12.10
N SER A 56 2.67 -5.30 11.72
CA SER A 56 3.18 -6.28 10.78
C SER A 56 3.42 -7.62 11.48
N THR A 57 3.08 -8.71 10.80
CA THR A 57 3.44 -10.07 11.20
C THR A 57 4.75 -10.50 10.53
N ALA A 58 5.35 -11.60 10.98
CA ALA A 58 6.55 -12.19 10.38
C ALA A 58 6.37 -12.64 8.91
N ARG A 59 5.14 -12.66 8.39
CA ARG A 59 4.81 -12.98 7.00
C ARG A 59 4.51 -11.73 6.16
N GLN A 60 4.98 -10.55 6.60
CA GLN A 60 4.70 -9.25 5.97
C GLN A 60 3.20 -8.90 5.83
N GLN A 61 2.32 -9.56 6.61
CA GLN A 61 0.88 -9.25 6.62
C GLN A 61 0.58 -8.19 7.69
N LEU A 62 -0.24 -7.20 7.36
CA LEU A 62 -0.75 -6.23 8.32
C LEU A 62 -1.94 -6.83 9.06
N ARG A 63 -1.91 -6.84 10.40
CA ARG A 63 -3.05 -7.21 11.22
C ARG A 63 -3.61 -5.98 11.90
N CYS A 64 -4.92 -5.75 11.73
CA CYS A 64 -5.60 -4.65 12.39
C CYS A 64 -5.58 -4.85 13.91
N ALA A 65 -5.35 -3.76 14.65
CA ALA A 65 -5.36 -3.82 16.11
C ALA A 65 -6.73 -3.93 16.77
N VAL A 66 -7.80 -3.74 16.00
CA VAL A 66 -9.17 -3.77 16.49
C VAL A 66 -9.81 -5.13 16.20
N CYS A 67 -9.97 -5.50 14.93
CA CYS A 67 -10.65 -6.74 14.56
C CYS A 67 -9.70 -7.94 14.37
N GLN A 68 -8.38 -7.70 14.33
CA GLN A 68 -7.34 -8.71 14.13
C GLN A 68 -7.34 -9.54 12.83
N PRO A 69 -8.14 -9.31 11.76
CA PRO A 69 -8.02 -10.09 10.55
C PRO A 69 -6.68 -9.77 9.87
N PRO A 70 -6.04 -10.77 9.25
CA PRO A 70 -4.91 -10.53 8.38
C PRO A 70 -5.38 -9.73 7.16
N THR A 71 -4.88 -8.51 7.02
CA THR A 71 -5.01 -7.68 5.84
C THR A 71 -3.70 -7.82 5.07
N SER A 72 -3.71 -8.58 3.97
CA SER A 72 -2.57 -8.55 3.07
C SER A 72 -2.60 -7.24 2.30
N VAL A 73 -1.46 -6.56 2.24
CA VAL A 73 -1.30 -5.33 1.45
C VAL A 73 -1.43 -5.61 -0.04
N MET A 74 -1.18 -6.85 -0.45
CA MET A 74 -1.36 -7.35 -1.82
C MET A 74 -2.75 -7.96 -2.08
N ALA A 75 -3.59 -8.14 -1.04
CA ALA A 75 -4.92 -8.72 -1.22
C ALA A 75 -5.93 -7.66 -1.62
N GLY A 76 -6.46 -7.83 -2.83
CA GLY A 76 -7.40 -6.92 -3.46
C GLY A 76 -6.73 -6.23 -4.62
N THR A 77 -7.09 -6.64 -5.83
CA THR A 77 -6.86 -5.88 -7.06
C THR A 77 -7.15 -4.41 -6.75
N ILE A 78 -6.18 -3.51 -6.99
CA ILE A 78 -6.46 -2.07 -7.03
C ILE A 78 -7.45 -1.90 -8.20
N PRO A 79 -8.71 -1.52 -7.95
CA PRO A 79 -9.69 -1.36 -9.03
C PRO A 79 -9.43 -0.08 -9.84
#